data_AF-A0A1C5BQ35-F1
#
_entry.id   AF-A0A1C5BQ35-F1
#
_cell.length_a   1.000
_cell.length_b   1.000
_cell.length_c   1.000
_cell.angle_alpha   90.00
_cell.angle_beta   90.00
_cell.angle_gamma   90.00
#
_symmetry.space_group_name_H-M   'P 1'
#
loop_
_entity.id
_entity.type
_entity.pdbx_description
1 polymer ?
#
loop_
_entity_poly.entity_id
_entity_poly.type
_entity_poly.pdbx_seq_one_letter_code
_entity_poly.pdbx_strand_id
1 'polypeptide(L)'
;MTSISELLAHAAIPTSHRGFDVAGALRRIASEAARLSPPPHIERATQAGQRLSVVCRWVINEPNAAVHMDRLADDARLTPPTTNPDGELDIEGALVFACLLHLTNHPESAQFWWQLAAGAGSRAAAYCLHLHHLKLGETEASQHWYHQLTHSMADSAPPDAAFIEGLEAVARYVRTSGTGASAPTGGLESEVDRLASRGTNPSGVIEHRPDRRLAQRLHEFTARR
;
A
#
# COMPACT_ATOMS: atom_id res chain seq x y z
N MET A 1 34.06 -0.96 57.14
CA MET A 1 32.84 -1.05 56.32
C MET A 1 32.84 0.18 55.41
N THR A 2 33.24 0.03 54.16
CA THR A 2 33.18 1.12 53.17
C THR A 2 31.72 1.44 52.86
N SER A 3 31.38 2.72 52.86
CA SER A 3 30.00 3.19 52.66
C SER A 3 29.61 3.02 51.19
N ILE A 4 28.34 2.69 50.90
CA ILE A 4 27.80 2.64 49.54
C ILE A 4 28.09 3.95 48.78
N SER A 5 28.08 5.10 49.47
CA SER A 5 28.42 6.40 48.89
C SER A 5 29.86 6.48 48.38
N GLU A 6 30.78 5.75 49.02
CA GLU A 6 32.20 5.71 48.67
C GLU A 6 32.43 4.87 47.40
N LEU A 7 31.71 3.75 47.29
CA LEU A 7 31.67 2.92 46.09
C LEU A 7 31.06 3.66 44.89
N LEU A 8 29.97 4.40 45.10
CA LEU A 8 29.35 5.21 44.06
C LEU A 8 30.23 6.39 43.62
N ALA A 9 30.97 7.02 44.55
CA ALA A 9 31.92 8.08 44.22
C ALA A 9 33.11 7.55 43.40
N HIS A 10 33.57 6.32 43.65
CA HIS A 10 34.63 5.68 42.85
C HIS A 10 34.14 5.12 41.51
N ALA A 11 32.85 4.83 41.37
CA ALA A 11 32.23 4.40 40.11
C ALA A 11 31.79 5.58 39.21
N ALA A 12 31.87 6.82 39.71
CA ALA A 12 31.47 8.00 38.95
C ALA A 12 32.45 8.24 37.79
N ILE A 13 31.99 7.91 36.57
CA ILE A 13 32.72 8.23 35.34
C ILE A 13 32.65 9.75 35.14
N PRO A 14 33.78 10.47 35.08
CA PRO A 14 33.79 11.90 34.82
C PRO A 14 33.22 12.18 33.42
N THR A 15 31.98 12.62 33.33
CA THR A 15 31.38 13.06 32.08
C THR A 15 31.81 14.49 31.82
N SER A 16 32.87 14.66 31.01
CA SER A 16 33.26 15.96 30.49
C SER A 16 32.13 16.49 29.61
N HIS A 17 31.41 17.50 30.08
CA HIS A 17 30.44 18.25 29.28
C HIS A 17 31.17 19.27 28.37
N ARG A 18 32.17 18.81 27.60
CA ARG A 18 32.58 19.56 26.40
C ARG A 18 31.38 19.52 25.45
N GLY A 19 30.98 20.68 24.93
CA GLY A 19 29.85 20.79 24.01
C GLY A 19 29.95 19.73 22.93
N PHE A 20 29.07 18.73 22.99
CA PHE A 20 29.05 17.65 22.03
C PHE A 20 28.49 18.22 20.72
N ASP A 21 29.32 18.24 19.68
CA ASP A 21 28.89 18.66 18.33
C ASP A 21 27.96 17.61 17.73
N VAL A 22 26.67 17.69 18.09
CA VAL A 22 25.60 16.84 17.58
C VAL A 22 25.56 16.88 16.05
N ALA A 23 25.72 18.07 15.46
CA ALA A 23 25.68 18.24 14.02
C ALA A 23 26.87 17.55 13.32
N GLY A 24 28.07 17.62 13.90
CA GLY A 24 29.25 16.92 13.41
C GLY A 24 29.19 15.41 13.62
N ALA A 25 28.55 14.95 14.70
CA ALA A 25 28.28 13.53 14.90
C ALA A 25 27.27 12.98 13.87
N LEU A 26 26.14 13.67 13.66
CA LEU A 26 25.12 13.28 12.67
C LEU A 26 25.68 13.29 11.24
N ARG A 27 26.50 14.27 10.87
CA ARG A 27 27.16 14.29 9.55
C ARG A 27 28.10 13.10 9.34
N ARG A 28 28.85 12.69 10.37
CA ARG A 28 29.72 11.51 10.31
C ARG A 28 28.90 10.23 10.14
N ILE A 29 27.87 10.04 10.97
CA ILE A 29 26.94 8.90 10.87
C ILE A 29 26.30 8.84 9.49
N ALA A 30 25.80 9.98 8.96
CA ALA A 30 25.23 10.04 7.62
C ALA A 30 26.26 9.68 6.52
N SER A 31 27.51 10.15 6.63
CA SER A 31 28.58 9.84 5.67
C SER A 31 29.05 8.38 5.72
N GLU A 32 28.89 7.73 6.88
CA GLU A 32 29.24 6.34 7.09
C GLU A 32 28.10 5.43 6.61
N ALA A 33 26.86 5.78 6.95
CA ALA A 33 25.66 5.15 6.41
C ALA A 33 25.60 5.23 4.87
N ALA A 34 25.99 6.35 4.27
CA ALA A 34 26.03 6.51 2.80
C ALA A 34 27.08 5.61 2.11
N ARG A 35 28.09 5.14 2.85
CA ARG A 35 29.13 4.21 2.33
C ARG A 35 28.73 2.75 2.51
N LEU A 36 27.77 2.47 3.38
CA LEU A 36 27.23 1.12 3.58
C LEU A 36 26.16 0.88 2.53
N SER A 37 26.33 -0.15 1.70
CA SER A 37 25.22 -0.64 0.89
C SER A 37 24.09 -1.09 1.83
N PRO A 38 22.83 -0.68 1.57
CA PRO A 38 21.72 -1.15 2.37
C PRO A 38 21.69 -2.68 2.34
N PRO A 39 21.38 -3.33 3.47
CA PRO A 39 21.19 -4.77 3.49
C PRO A 39 20.19 -5.20 2.40
N PRO A 40 20.38 -6.36 1.76
CA PRO A 40 19.58 -6.78 0.61
C PRO A 40 18.08 -6.88 0.90
N HIS A 41 17.68 -7.08 2.17
CA HIS A 41 16.28 -7.08 2.57
C HIS A 41 15.65 -5.67 2.54
N ILE A 42 16.41 -4.62 2.89
CA ILE A 42 15.96 -3.22 2.81
C ILE A 42 15.81 -2.80 1.34
N GLU A 43 16.73 -3.21 0.48
CA GLU A 43 16.65 -2.97 -0.97
C GLU A 43 15.40 -3.62 -1.57
N ARG A 44 15.13 -4.89 -1.23
CA ARG A 44 13.93 -5.61 -1.68
C ARG A 44 12.64 -4.95 -1.20
N ALA A 45 12.58 -4.56 0.08
CA ALA A 45 11.42 -3.86 0.64
C ALA A 45 11.17 -2.51 -0.06
N THR A 46 12.24 -1.74 -0.31
CA THR A 46 12.16 -0.47 -1.05
C THR A 46 11.69 -0.69 -2.49
N GLN A 47 12.25 -1.70 -3.18
CA GLN A 47 11.85 -2.04 -4.53
C GLN A 47 10.39 -2.50 -4.61
N ALA A 48 9.92 -3.28 -3.63
CA ALA A 48 8.54 -3.73 -3.54
C ALA A 48 7.58 -2.54 -3.36
N GLY A 49 7.92 -1.60 -2.48
CA GLY A 49 7.15 -0.36 -2.30
C GLY A 49 7.06 0.47 -3.59
N GLN A 50 8.17 0.63 -4.31
CA GLN A 50 8.18 1.32 -5.61
C GLN A 50 7.31 0.62 -6.66
N ARG A 51 7.40 -0.72 -6.76
CA ARG A 51 6.58 -1.51 -7.68
C ARG A 51 5.10 -1.36 -7.35
N LEU A 52 4.74 -1.44 -6.06
CA LEU A 52 3.37 -1.29 -5.60
C LEU A 52 2.81 0.08 -5.96
N SER A 53 3.57 1.16 -5.75
CA SER A 53 3.13 2.50 -6.15
C SER A 53 2.91 2.63 -7.66
N VAL A 54 3.74 2.00 -8.49
CA VAL A 54 3.57 1.99 -9.96
C VAL A 54 2.29 1.24 -10.36
N VAL A 55 2.08 0.04 -9.81
CA VAL A 55 0.88 -0.77 -10.08
C VAL A 55 -0.38 -0.02 -9.65
N CYS A 56 -0.39 0.54 -8.44
CA CYS A 56 -1.54 1.30 -7.95
C CYS A 56 -1.85 2.50 -8.84
N ARG A 57 -0.83 3.23 -9.28
CA ARG A 57 -1.01 4.36 -10.20
C ARG A 57 -1.61 3.90 -11.52
N TRP A 58 -1.14 2.79 -12.07
CA TRP A 58 -1.69 2.27 -13.31
C TRP A 58 -3.17 1.91 -13.17
N VAL A 59 -3.52 1.16 -12.12
CA VAL A 59 -4.90 0.76 -11.82
C VAL A 59 -5.84 1.97 -11.72
N ILE A 60 -5.48 3.03 -10.98
CA ILE A 60 -6.35 4.21 -10.85
C ILE A 60 -6.44 5.07 -12.12
N ASN A 61 -5.54 4.86 -13.10
CA ASN A 61 -5.52 5.58 -14.37
C ASN A 61 -6.12 4.75 -15.53
N GLU A 62 -6.61 3.54 -15.26
CA GLU A 62 -7.31 2.74 -16.27
C GLU A 62 -8.64 3.42 -16.68
N PRO A 63 -9.04 3.38 -17.96
CA PRO A 63 -10.22 4.11 -18.46
C PRO A 63 -11.52 3.78 -17.71
N ASN A 64 -11.65 2.54 -17.23
CA ASN A 64 -12.84 2.07 -16.53
C ASN A 64 -12.73 2.16 -15.01
N ALA A 65 -11.62 2.66 -14.45
CA ALA A 65 -11.38 2.68 -13.01
C ALA A 65 -12.51 3.41 -12.24
N ALA A 66 -12.98 4.54 -12.79
CA ALA A 66 -14.04 5.32 -12.18
C ALA A 66 -15.42 4.64 -12.28
N VAL A 67 -15.68 3.88 -13.34
CA VAL A 67 -16.93 3.10 -13.52
C VAL A 67 -17.01 1.96 -12.51
N HIS A 68 -15.89 1.27 -12.28
CA HIS A 68 -15.81 0.23 -11.25
C HIS A 68 -15.96 0.82 -9.84
N MET A 69 -15.41 2.01 -9.59
CA MET A 69 -15.64 2.74 -8.34
C MET A 69 -17.12 3.11 -8.13
N ASP A 70 -17.82 3.52 -9.20
CA ASP A 70 -19.26 3.84 -9.14
C ASP A 70 -20.08 2.59 -8.78
N ARG A 71 -19.79 1.45 -9.41
CA ARG A 71 -20.47 0.16 -9.10
C ARG A 71 -20.26 -0.26 -7.66
N LEU A 72 -19.01 -0.19 -7.18
CA LEU A 72 -18.69 -0.47 -5.78
C LEU A 72 -19.45 0.47 -4.81
N ALA A 73 -19.63 1.74 -5.18
CA ALA A 73 -20.42 2.69 -4.39
C ALA A 73 -21.94 2.43 -4.45
N ASP A 74 -22.43 1.92 -5.58
CA ASP A 74 -23.86 1.71 -5.86
C ASP A 74 -24.42 0.36 -5.40
N ASP A 75 -23.59 -0.67 -5.27
CA ASP A 75 -23.95 -2.00 -4.73
C ASP A 75 -24.58 -1.93 -3.31
N ALA A 76 -24.62 -0.76 -2.68
CA ALA A 76 -25.27 -0.52 -1.39
C ALA A 76 -26.78 -0.24 -1.47
N ARG A 77 -27.35 0.04 -2.65
CA ARG A 77 -28.70 0.64 -2.77
C ARG A 77 -29.81 -0.24 -3.38
N LEU A 78 -29.52 -1.40 -3.96
CA LEU A 78 -30.49 -2.07 -4.85
C LEU A 78 -30.87 -3.52 -4.54
N THR A 79 -30.54 -4.08 -3.38
CA THR A 79 -30.97 -5.46 -3.10
C THR A 79 -31.52 -5.62 -1.68
N PRO A 80 -32.86 -5.63 -1.49
CA PRO A 80 -33.43 -6.41 -0.38
C PRO A 80 -32.91 -7.85 -0.49
N PRO A 81 -32.72 -8.57 0.63
CA PRO A 81 -32.00 -9.86 0.70
C PRO A 81 -32.64 -11.03 -0.08
N THR A 82 -33.64 -10.77 -0.93
CA THR A 82 -34.50 -11.79 -1.52
C THR A 82 -34.60 -11.75 -3.04
N THR A 83 -33.89 -10.87 -3.76
CA THR A 83 -34.09 -10.76 -5.24
C THR A 83 -32.85 -10.99 -6.10
N ASN A 84 -31.63 -10.95 -5.58
CA ASN A 84 -30.44 -11.51 -6.25
C ASN A 84 -29.52 -12.12 -5.18
N PRO A 85 -29.31 -13.45 -5.13
CA PRO A 85 -28.32 -14.05 -4.23
C PRO A 85 -26.87 -13.68 -4.61
N ASP A 86 -26.67 -13.20 -5.84
CA ASP A 86 -25.36 -12.83 -6.40
C ASP A 86 -25.18 -11.31 -6.44
N GLY A 87 -25.44 -10.62 -5.33
CA GLY A 87 -25.05 -9.22 -5.13
C GLY A 87 -23.52 -9.08 -5.08
N GLU A 88 -22.88 -9.40 -6.19
CA GLU A 88 -21.45 -9.59 -6.34
C GLU A 88 -20.77 -8.24 -6.25
N LEU A 89 -20.00 -8.07 -5.16
CA LEU A 89 -19.08 -6.95 -4.98
C LEU A 89 -18.29 -6.72 -6.27
N ASP A 90 -18.32 -5.51 -6.84
CA ASP A 90 -17.44 -5.19 -7.99
C ASP A 90 -15.96 -5.31 -7.57
N ILE A 91 -15.36 -6.45 -7.94
CA ILE A 91 -14.01 -6.89 -7.54
C ILE A 91 -12.96 -5.88 -8.01
N GLU A 92 -13.11 -5.40 -9.24
CA GLU A 92 -12.25 -4.38 -9.83
C GLU A 92 -12.40 -3.03 -9.13
N GLY A 93 -13.61 -2.67 -8.70
CA GLY A 93 -13.89 -1.47 -7.91
C GLY A 93 -13.19 -1.53 -6.56
N ALA A 94 -13.20 -2.70 -5.91
CA ALA A 94 -12.49 -2.93 -4.66
C ALA A 94 -10.96 -2.81 -4.84
N LEU A 95 -10.42 -3.34 -5.95
CA LEU A 95 -9.01 -3.17 -6.32
C LEU A 95 -8.65 -1.70 -6.55
N VAL A 96 -9.43 -0.97 -7.35
CA VAL A 96 -9.18 0.45 -7.64
C VAL A 96 -9.24 1.27 -6.35
N PHE A 97 -10.22 1.01 -5.49
CA PHE A 97 -10.35 1.69 -4.21
C PHE A 97 -9.15 1.42 -3.30
N ALA A 98 -8.72 0.17 -3.17
CA ALA A 98 -7.52 -0.19 -2.42
C ALA A 98 -6.26 0.51 -2.95
N CYS A 99 -6.07 0.56 -4.27
CA CYS A 99 -4.96 1.26 -4.90
C CYS A 99 -4.99 2.77 -4.63
N LEU A 100 -6.17 3.39 -4.63
CA LEU A 100 -6.34 4.79 -4.28
C LEU A 100 -6.01 5.05 -2.79
N LEU A 101 -6.51 4.20 -1.89
CA LEU A 101 -6.20 4.26 -0.45
C LEU A 101 -4.69 4.15 -0.19
N HIS A 102 -4.01 3.24 -0.90
CA HIS A 102 -2.56 3.09 -0.78
C HIS A 102 -1.81 4.37 -1.18
N LEU A 103 -2.19 4.97 -2.31
CA LEU A 103 -1.52 6.15 -2.84
C LEU A 103 -1.85 7.43 -2.04
N THR A 104 -2.95 7.43 -1.31
CA THR A 104 -3.38 8.51 -0.41
C THR A 104 -2.98 8.25 1.05
N ASN A 105 -2.00 7.38 1.28
CA ASN A 105 -1.40 7.11 2.59
C ASN A 105 -2.34 6.45 3.64
N HIS A 106 -3.26 5.59 3.17
CA HIS A 106 -4.14 4.76 4.00
C HIS A 106 -3.83 3.26 3.81
N PRO A 107 -2.63 2.77 4.21
CA PRO A 107 -2.14 1.43 3.86
C PRO A 107 -2.94 0.29 4.50
N GLU A 108 -3.42 0.45 5.73
CA GLU A 108 -4.23 -0.57 6.43
C GLU A 108 -5.60 -0.73 5.78
N SER A 109 -6.20 0.39 5.35
CA SER A 109 -7.46 0.39 4.58
C SER A 109 -7.25 -0.27 3.22
N ALA A 110 -6.15 0.05 2.54
CA ALA A 110 -5.80 -0.60 1.27
C ALA A 110 -5.64 -2.12 1.42
N GLN A 111 -4.96 -2.57 2.48
CA GLN A 111 -4.79 -3.99 2.77
C GLN A 111 -6.14 -4.70 2.92
N PHE A 112 -7.06 -4.15 3.71
CA PHE A 112 -8.40 -4.70 3.88
C PHE A 112 -9.13 -4.90 2.53
N TRP A 113 -9.16 -3.85 1.70
CA TRP A 113 -9.85 -3.92 0.41
C TRP A 113 -9.16 -4.85 -0.60
N TRP A 114 -7.83 -4.92 -0.59
CA TRP A 114 -7.13 -5.92 -1.40
C TRP A 114 -7.40 -7.34 -0.92
N GLN A 115 -7.49 -7.60 0.38
CA GLN A 115 -7.83 -8.94 0.89
C GLN A 115 -9.22 -9.36 0.46
N LEU A 116 -10.18 -8.44 0.48
CA LEU A 116 -11.54 -8.67 0.00
C LEU A 116 -11.55 -8.99 -1.50
N ALA A 117 -10.89 -8.17 -2.32
CA ALA A 117 -10.82 -8.37 -3.77
C ALA A 117 -10.04 -9.66 -4.13
N ALA A 118 -8.95 -9.96 -3.43
CA ALA A 118 -8.17 -11.18 -3.64
C ALA A 118 -8.96 -12.43 -3.26
N GLY A 119 -9.69 -12.38 -2.13
CA GLY A 119 -10.59 -13.46 -1.73
C GLY A 119 -11.73 -13.71 -2.72
N ALA A 120 -12.13 -12.68 -3.48
CA ALA A 120 -13.16 -12.77 -4.50
C ALA A 120 -12.65 -13.17 -5.90
N GLY A 121 -11.35 -13.29 -6.15
CA GLY A 121 -10.84 -13.64 -7.48
C GLY A 121 -9.98 -12.58 -8.18
N SER A 122 -9.57 -11.50 -7.50
CA SER A 122 -8.62 -10.54 -8.09
C SER A 122 -7.16 -10.97 -7.94
N ARG A 123 -6.56 -11.43 -9.05
CA ARG A 123 -5.11 -11.69 -9.13
C ARG A 123 -4.30 -10.42 -8.89
N ALA A 124 -4.74 -9.29 -9.41
CA ALA A 124 -4.05 -8.00 -9.22
C ALA A 124 -4.04 -7.58 -7.75
N ALA A 125 -5.12 -7.83 -7.00
CA ALA A 125 -5.16 -7.57 -5.56
C ALA A 125 -4.20 -8.50 -4.78
N ALA A 126 -4.15 -9.79 -5.14
CA ALA A 126 -3.19 -10.73 -4.54
C ALA A 126 -1.73 -10.31 -4.80
N TYR A 127 -1.42 -9.81 -6.02
CA TYR A 127 -0.10 -9.24 -6.32
C TYR A 127 0.20 -7.97 -5.51
N CYS A 128 -0.79 -7.08 -5.34
CA CYS A 128 -0.63 -5.90 -4.50
C CYS A 128 -0.36 -6.27 -3.04
N LEU A 129 -1.03 -7.29 -2.50
CA LEU A 129 -0.78 -7.82 -1.15
C LEU A 129 0.61 -8.43 -1.02
N HIS A 130 1.04 -9.22 -2.01
CA HIS A 130 2.40 -9.75 -2.04
C HIS A 130 3.44 -8.62 -1.93
N LEU A 131 3.31 -7.57 -2.75
CA LEU A 131 4.22 -6.42 -2.72
C LEU A 131 4.09 -5.60 -1.41
N HIS A 132 2.88 -5.48 -0.87
CA HIS A 132 2.62 -4.80 0.40
C HIS A 132 3.35 -5.48 1.55
N HIS A 133 3.20 -6.80 1.69
CA HIS A 133 3.88 -7.59 2.72
C HIS A 133 5.41 -7.64 2.51
N LEU A 134 5.90 -7.69 1.26
CA LEU A 134 7.33 -7.55 0.98
C LEU A 134 7.88 -6.19 1.43
N LYS A 135 7.15 -5.10 1.21
CA LYS A 135 7.54 -3.76 1.66
C LYS A 135 7.65 -3.69 3.19
N LEU A 136 6.80 -4.42 3.91
CA LEU A 136 6.83 -4.51 5.38
C LEU A 136 7.90 -5.49 5.92
N GLY A 137 8.55 -6.27 5.04
CA GLY A 137 9.49 -7.33 5.44
C GLY A 137 8.80 -8.63 5.91
N GLU A 138 7.48 -8.72 5.76
CA GLU A 138 6.64 -9.84 6.18
C GLU A 138 6.69 -10.98 5.15
N THR A 139 7.79 -11.73 5.18
CA THR A 139 8.14 -12.70 4.12
C THR A 139 7.11 -13.84 4.01
N GLU A 140 6.63 -14.38 5.13
CA GLU A 140 5.64 -15.47 5.13
C GLU A 140 4.30 -15.02 4.52
N ALA A 141 3.77 -13.87 4.95
CA ALA A 141 2.52 -13.33 4.41
C ALA A 141 2.66 -13.00 2.92
N SER A 142 3.81 -12.43 2.52
CA SER A 142 4.13 -12.19 1.12
C SER A 142 4.11 -13.47 0.28
N GLN A 143 4.71 -14.56 0.78
CA GLN A 143 4.73 -15.84 0.09
C GLN A 143 3.34 -16.47 0.00
N HIS A 144 2.52 -16.34 1.04
CA HIS A 144 1.14 -16.80 1.02
C HIS A 144 0.34 -16.17 -0.14
N TRP A 145 0.40 -14.84 -0.28
CA TRP A 145 -0.32 -14.14 -1.36
C TRP A 145 0.29 -14.41 -2.74
N TYR A 146 1.60 -14.61 -2.83
CA TYR A 146 2.25 -15.05 -4.06
C TYR A 146 1.80 -16.46 -4.48
N HIS A 147 1.63 -17.37 -3.52
CA HIS A 147 1.10 -18.69 -3.77
C HIS A 147 -0.36 -18.63 -4.20
N GLN A 148 -1.19 -17.82 -3.53
CA GLN A 148 -2.60 -17.58 -3.94
C GLN A 148 -2.68 -17.07 -5.39
N LEU A 149 -1.86 -16.09 -5.73
CA LEU A 149 -1.74 -15.54 -7.09
C LEU A 149 -1.42 -16.60 -8.15
N THR A 150 -0.57 -17.57 -7.82
CA THR A 150 -0.07 -18.59 -8.76
C THR A 150 -0.91 -19.88 -8.78
N HIS A 151 -1.64 -20.20 -7.71
CA HIS A 151 -2.30 -21.50 -7.54
C HIS A 151 -3.81 -21.45 -7.34
N SER A 152 -4.40 -20.30 -7.00
CA SER A 152 -5.77 -20.27 -6.47
C SER A 152 -6.56 -19.12 -7.04
N MET A 153 -7.14 -19.31 -8.23
CA MET A 153 -8.39 -18.67 -8.70
C MET A 153 -9.05 -19.63 -9.69
N ALA A 154 -10.17 -20.24 -9.29
CA ALA A 154 -10.82 -21.35 -9.99
C ALA A 154 -11.18 -21.04 -11.46
N ASP A 155 -11.15 -22.09 -12.29
CA ASP A 155 -11.57 -22.19 -13.70
C ASP A 155 -10.90 -21.34 -14.79
N SER A 156 -9.89 -20.53 -14.47
CA SER A 156 -8.99 -19.99 -15.49
C SER A 156 -7.60 -20.58 -15.32
N ALA A 157 -7.01 -21.04 -16.43
CA ALA A 157 -5.67 -21.63 -16.49
C ALA A 157 -4.70 -20.84 -15.58
N PRO A 158 -3.81 -21.53 -14.84
CA PRO A 158 -2.90 -20.87 -13.92
C PRO A 158 -2.23 -19.72 -14.65
N PRO A 159 -2.16 -18.51 -14.06
CA PRO A 159 -1.38 -17.43 -14.65
C PRO A 159 0.03 -17.97 -14.78
N ASP A 160 0.46 -18.19 -16.01
CA ASP A 160 1.80 -18.65 -16.29
C ASP A 160 2.79 -17.58 -15.80
N ALA A 161 4.05 -17.98 -15.65
CA ALA A 161 5.12 -17.04 -15.33
C ALA A 161 5.07 -15.77 -16.22
N ALA A 162 4.50 -15.87 -17.43
CA ALA A 162 4.27 -14.77 -18.37
C ALA A 162 3.31 -13.67 -17.86
N PHE A 163 2.29 -13.95 -17.04
CA PHE A 163 1.44 -12.89 -16.46
C PHE A 163 2.21 -12.05 -15.43
N ILE A 164 2.95 -12.71 -14.54
CA ILE A 164 3.79 -12.04 -13.53
C ILE A 164 4.97 -11.35 -14.19
N GLU A 165 5.63 -12.03 -15.13
CA GLU A 165 6.71 -11.47 -15.93
C GLU A 165 6.20 -10.31 -16.81
N GLY A 166 4.97 -10.37 -17.30
CA GLY A 166 4.28 -9.29 -18.00
C GLY A 166 4.04 -8.08 -17.12
N LEU A 167 3.47 -8.27 -15.92
CA LEU A 167 3.30 -7.20 -14.94
C LEU A 167 4.64 -6.62 -14.48
N GLU A 168 5.67 -7.47 -14.29
CA GLU A 168 7.01 -7.03 -13.93
C GLU A 168 7.71 -6.30 -15.09
N ALA A 169 7.52 -6.75 -16.33
CA ALA A 169 8.04 -6.12 -17.53
C ALA A 169 7.37 -4.77 -17.75
N VAL A 170 6.06 -4.66 -17.54
CA VAL A 170 5.33 -3.39 -17.56
C VAL A 170 5.81 -2.48 -16.42
N ALA A 171 5.93 -2.97 -15.19
CA ALA A 171 6.44 -2.17 -14.07
C ALA A 171 7.90 -1.72 -14.28
N ARG A 172 8.72 -2.54 -14.95
CA ARG A 172 10.10 -2.21 -15.34
C ARG A 172 10.14 -1.18 -16.46
N TYR A 173 9.33 -1.37 -17.51
CA TYR A 173 9.18 -0.44 -18.62
C TYR A 173 8.71 0.93 -18.13
N VAL A 174 7.71 0.96 -17.24
CA VAL A 174 7.18 2.17 -16.64
C VAL A 174 8.23 2.88 -15.77
N ARG A 175 9.11 2.13 -15.10
CA ARG A 175 10.25 2.69 -14.35
C ARG A 175 11.29 3.32 -15.27
N THR A 176 11.59 2.70 -16.41
CA THR A 176 12.64 3.14 -17.34
C THR A 176 12.19 4.24 -18.29
N SER A 177 10.92 4.23 -18.68
CA SER A 177 10.35 5.11 -19.71
C SER A 177 9.50 6.24 -19.13
N GLY A 178 9.29 6.25 -17.81
CA GLY A 178 8.37 7.14 -17.11
C GLY A 178 6.93 6.62 -17.08
N THR A 179 6.19 6.94 -16.02
CA THR A 179 4.76 6.64 -15.91
C THR A 179 3.96 7.64 -16.74
N GLY A 180 3.25 7.20 -17.78
CA GLY A 180 2.10 7.95 -18.30
C GLY A 180 0.92 8.00 -17.30
N ALA A 181 1.00 7.24 -16.21
CA ALA A 181 0.01 7.21 -15.13
C ALA A 181 0.33 8.28 -14.07
N SER A 182 -0.63 9.18 -13.84
CA SER A 182 -0.48 10.27 -12.88
C SER A 182 -0.68 9.78 -11.44
N ALA A 183 -0.01 10.42 -10.48
CA ALA A 183 -0.32 10.25 -9.06
C ALA A 183 -1.70 10.86 -8.74
N PRO A 184 -2.37 10.44 -7.65
CA PRO A 184 -3.56 11.14 -7.20
C PRO A 184 -3.26 12.63 -7.01
N THR A 185 -4.24 13.47 -7.33
CA THR A 185 -4.15 14.90 -7.06
C THR A 185 -4.65 15.20 -5.65
N GLY A 186 -4.29 16.37 -5.10
CA GLY A 186 -4.78 16.81 -3.78
C GLY A 186 -6.31 16.81 -3.63
N GLY A 187 -7.06 16.89 -4.74
CA GLY A 187 -8.51 16.71 -4.74
C GLY A 187 -8.95 15.30 -4.35
N LEU A 188 -8.28 14.27 -4.85
CA LEU A 188 -8.56 12.87 -4.47
C LEU A 188 -8.12 12.59 -3.03
N GLU A 189 -6.95 13.09 -2.62
CA GLU A 189 -6.45 12.96 -1.24
C GLU A 189 -7.46 13.54 -0.24
N SER A 190 -7.96 14.75 -0.50
CA SER A 190 -8.95 15.39 0.39
C SER A 190 -10.27 14.63 0.52
N GLU A 191 -10.70 13.90 -0.52
CA GLU A 191 -11.92 13.10 -0.48
C GLU A 191 -11.73 11.80 0.30
N VAL A 192 -10.53 11.20 0.23
CA VAL A 192 -10.20 10.03 1.05
C VAL A 192 -10.07 10.42 2.52
N ASP A 193 -9.40 11.54 2.84
CA ASP A 193 -9.28 12.03 4.22
C ASP A 193 -10.64 12.33 4.84
N ARG A 194 -11.57 12.92 4.04
CA ARG A 194 -12.97 13.11 4.44
C ARG A 194 -13.66 11.77 4.73
N LEU A 195 -13.41 10.76 3.89
CA LEU A 195 -13.98 9.43 4.04
C LEU A 195 -13.49 8.77 5.34
N ALA A 196 -12.18 8.83 5.62
CA ALA A 196 -11.57 8.36 6.86
C ALA A 196 -12.17 9.04 8.10
N SER A 197 -12.34 10.37 8.05
CA SER A 197 -12.88 11.16 9.16
C SER A 197 -14.34 10.85 9.51
N ARG A 198 -15.07 10.15 8.63
CA ARG A 198 -16.47 9.76 8.85
C ARG A 198 -16.61 8.40 9.55
N GLY A 199 -15.56 7.59 9.56
CA GLY A 199 -15.58 6.25 10.14
C GLY A 199 -15.75 6.29 11.66
N THR A 200 -16.56 5.39 12.21
CA THR A 200 -16.69 5.18 13.66
C THR A 200 -15.55 4.31 14.22
N ASN A 201 -14.67 3.77 13.35
CA ASN A 201 -13.61 2.86 13.76
C ASN A 201 -12.48 3.64 14.45
N PRO A 202 -12.16 3.36 15.73
CA PRO A 202 -11.09 4.04 16.45
C PRO A 202 -9.69 3.81 15.84
N SER A 203 -9.51 2.80 14.98
CA SER A 203 -8.25 2.59 14.24
C SER A 203 -8.08 3.53 13.04
N GLY A 204 -9.14 4.21 12.59
CA GLY A 204 -9.12 5.05 11.39
C GLY A 204 -9.12 4.27 10.07
N VAL A 205 -9.30 2.94 10.11
CA VAL A 205 -9.36 2.09 8.90
C VAL A 205 -10.70 2.26 8.19
N ILE A 206 -10.64 2.56 6.88
CA ILE A 206 -11.79 2.72 6.00
C ILE A 206 -12.25 1.35 5.50
N GLU A 207 -13.04 0.66 6.33
CA GLU A 207 -13.64 -0.65 5.98
C GLU A 207 -14.98 -0.50 5.23
N HIS A 208 -15.52 0.72 5.18
CA HIS A 208 -16.77 1.00 4.49
C HIS A 208 -16.54 1.38 3.03
N ARG A 209 -17.57 1.15 2.21
CA ARG A 209 -17.54 1.42 0.77
C ARG A 209 -17.24 2.90 0.46
N PRO A 210 -16.66 3.19 -0.72
CA PRO A 210 -16.54 4.55 -1.23
C PRO A 210 -17.94 5.14 -1.47
N ASP A 211 -18.03 6.47 -1.44
CA ASP A 211 -19.26 7.16 -1.82
C ASP A 211 -19.18 7.67 -3.28
N ARG A 212 -20.35 7.99 -3.85
CA ARG A 212 -20.45 8.53 -5.22
C ARG A 212 -19.60 9.79 -5.44
N ARG A 213 -19.34 10.55 -4.37
CA ARG A 213 -18.51 11.76 -4.45
C ARG A 213 -17.06 11.41 -4.74
N LEU A 214 -16.52 10.37 -4.09
CA LEU A 214 -15.19 9.87 -4.40
C LEU A 214 -15.09 9.32 -5.83
N ALA A 215 -16.10 8.57 -6.29
CA ALA A 215 -16.15 8.03 -7.64
C ALA A 215 -16.23 9.13 -8.73
N GLN A 216 -17.05 10.17 -8.51
CA GLN A 216 -17.09 11.35 -9.37
C GLN A 216 -15.73 12.05 -9.44
N ARG A 217 -15.02 12.12 -8.32
CA ARG A 217 -13.70 12.76 -8.30
C ARG A 217 -12.64 11.95 -9.03
N LEU A 218 -12.75 10.63 -9.02
CA LEU A 218 -11.93 9.75 -9.84
C LEU A 218 -12.25 9.93 -11.34
N HIS A 219 -13.52 10.08 -11.72
CA HIS A 219 -13.93 10.41 -13.09
C HIS A 219 -13.28 11.70 -13.61
N GLU A 220 -13.27 12.76 -12.80
CA GLU A 220 -12.60 14.01 -13.17
C GLU A 220 -11.09 13.87 -13.29
N PHE A 221 -10.48 13.00 -12.48
CA PHE A 221 -9.06 12.74 -12.54
C PHE A 221 -8.69 12.00 -13.84
N THR A 222 -9.43 10.96 -14.21
CA THR A 222 -9.17 10.19 -15.43
C THR A 222 -9.49 10.97 -16.72
N ALA A 223 -10.45 11.90 -16.66
CA ALA A 223 -10.84 12.73 -17.81
C ALA A 223 -9.87 13.86 -18.16
N ARG A 224 -8.91 14.20 -17.27
CA ARG A 224 -7.92 15.28 -17.49
C ARG A 224 -6.67 14.80 -18.27
N ARG A 225 -6.72 13.62 -18.86
CA ARG A 225 -5.62 12.96 -19.57
C ARG A 225 -5.61 13.28 -21.06
#